data_AF-A0A317IRC9-F1
#
_entry.id   AF-A0A317IRC9-F1
#
_cell.length_a   1.000
_cell.length_b   1.000
_cell.length_c   1.000
_cell.angle_alpha   90.00
_cell.angle_beta   90.00
_cell.angle_gamma   90.00
#
_symmetry.space_group_name_H-M   'P 1'
#
loop_
_entity.id
_entity.type
_entity.pdbx_description
1 polymer ?
#
loop_
_entity_poly.entity_id
_entity_poly.type
_entity_poly.pdbx_seq_one_letter_code
_entity_poly.pdbx_strand_id
1 'polypeptide(L)'
;MMPQFKAALAMLGLNVNNLLGINHKTFDLSVEQFDVFKKVYIKHLQSMGREARKKRTIEHIDSIVWDSKGACLKVYYDDGEFVHYTKAGEWY
;
A
#
# COMPACT_ATOMS: atom_id res chain seq x y z
N MET A 1 -2.07 8.45 -15.71
CA MET A 1 -2.21 8.14 -14.28
C MET A 1 -3.69 8.10 -13.92
N MET A 2 -4.16 6.96 -13.39
CA MET A 2 -5.59 6.64 -13.26
C MET A 2 -6.29 7.45 -12.13
N PRO A 3 -7.34 8.25 -12.43
CA PRO A 3 -8.01 9.15 -11.48
C PRO A 3 -8.63 8.45 -10.26
N GLN A 4 -9.02 7.18 -10.39
CA GLN A 4 -9.75 6.43 -9.37
C GLN A 4 -8.95 6.13 -8.10
N PHE A 5 -7.62 5.94 -8.21
CA PHE A 5 -6.77 5.68 -7.03
C PHE A 5 -6.64 6.93 -6.17
N LYS A 6 -6.49 8.08 -6.83
CA LYS A 6 -6.44 9.40 -6.18
C LYS A 6 -7.75 9.73 -5.47
N ALA A 7 -8.88 9.47 -6.13
CA ALA A 7 -10.20 9.67 -5.56
C ALA A 7 -10.44 8.78 -4.33
N ALA A 8 -10.05 7.49 -4.39
CA ALA A 8 -10.20 6.57 -3.27
C ALA A 8 -9.42 7.05 -2.03
N LEU A 9 -8.19 7.51 -2.19
CA LEU A 9 -7.38 8.02 -1.09
C LEU A 9 -7.89 9.35 -0.52
N ALA A 10 -8.36 10.25 -1.40
CA ALA A 10 -9.00 11.49 -0.97
C ALA A 10 -10.25 11.21 -0.11
N MET A 11 -11.08 10.24 -0.50
CA MET A 11 -12.23 9.79 0.30
C MET A 11 -11.82 9.20 1.65
N LEU A 12 -10.61 8.66 1.77
CA LEU A 12 -10.05 8.15 3.02
C LEU A 12 -9.38 9.24 3.88
N GLY A 13 -9.41 10.50 3.43
CA GLY A 13 -8.77 11.64 4.10
C GLY A 13 -7.24 11.61 4.01
N LEU A 14 -6.67 10.88 3.06
CA LEU A 14 -5.23 10.78 2.86
C LEU A 14 -4.76 11.80 1.81
N ASN A 15 -3.62 12.44 2.07
CA ASN A 15 -3.07 13.45 1.17
C ASN A 15 -2.52 12.80 -0.10
N VAL A 16 -3.19 13.08 -1.22
CA VAL A 16 -2.87 12.51 -2.53
C VAL A 16 -1.60 13.11 -3.15
N ASN A 17 -1.15 14.27 -2.65
CA ASN A 17 0.05 14.94 -3.16
C ASN A 17 1.35 14.25 -2.71
N ASN A 18 1.34 13.52 -1.58
CA ASN A 18 2.48 12.71 -1.12
C ASN A 18 2.72 11.43 -1.95
N LEU A 19 1.83 11.13 -2.90
CA LEU A 19 1.97 10.02 -3.84
C LEU A 19 2.50 10.41 -5.21
N LEU A 20 2.46 11.71 -5.53
CA LEU A 20 3.07 12.26 -6.74
C LEU A 20 4.56 12.55 -6.54
N GLY A 21 4.99 12.63 -5.29
CA GLY A 21 6.37 12.70 -4.85
C GLY A 21 6.94 11.35 -4.41
N ILE A 22 6.67 10.25 -5.12
CA ILE A 22 7.56 9.06 -5.08
C ILE A 22 8.87 9.46 -5.79
N ASN A 23 9.60 10.38 -5.18
CA ASN A 23 11.03 10.54 -5.34
C ASN A 23 11.61 10.01 -4.03
N HIS A 24 12.33 8.88 -4.12
CA HIS A 24 13.17 8.23 -3.10
C HIS A 24 12.69 7.03 -2.25
N LYS A 25 11.50 6.45 -2.49
CA LYS A 25 11.29 5.00 -2.26
C LYS A 25 10.53 4.40 -3.42
N THR A 26 11.21 4.28 -4.56
CA THR A 26 10.73 3.45 -5.67
C THR A 26 10.82 2.00 -5.24
N PHE A 27 9.73 1.45 -4.72
CA PHE A 27 9.66 0.01 -4.50
C PHE A 27 9.92 -0.70 -5.83
N ASP A 28 10.85 -1.65 -5.84
CA ASP A 28 11.24 -2.40 -7.04
C ASP A 28 10.17 -3.46 -7.36
N LEU A 29 9.02 -2.99 -7.85
CA LEU A 29 7.85 -3.78 -8.17
C LEU A 29 7.53 -3.72 -9.66
N SER A 30 7.17 -4.86 -10.23
CA SER A 30 6.58 -4.90 -11.57
C SER A 30 5.22 -4.19 -11.60
N VAL A 31 4.74 -3.85 -12.80
CA VAL A 31 3.42 -3.21 -12.98
C VAL A 31 2.30 -4.04 -12.33
N GLU A 32 2.35 -5.37 -12.50
CA GLU A 32 1.36 -6.28 -11.93
C GLU A 32 1.42 -6.32 -10.40
N GLN A 33 2.62 -6.38 -9.83
CA GLN A 33 2.82 -6.35 -8.39
C GLN A 33 2.34 -5.02 -7.80
N PHE A 34 2.65 -3.91 -8.46
CA PHE A 34 2.17 -2.59 -8.07
C PHE A 34 0.64 -2.49 -8.12
N ASP A 35 0.00 -3.14 -9.09
CA ASP A 35 -1.47 -3.22 -9.15
C ASP A 35 -2.07 -4.04 -8.00
N VAL A 36 -1.43 -5.15 -7.61
CA VAL A 36 -1.81 -5.92 -6.41
C VAL A 36 -1.69 -5.04 -5.18
N PHE A 37 -0.54 -4.38 -5.00
CA PHE A 37 -0.30 -3.47 -3.88
C PHE A 37 -1.42 -2.44 -3.76
N LYS A 38 -1.70 -1.67 -4.82
CA LYS A 38 -2.74 -0.62 -4.79
C LYS A 38 -4.12 -1.16 -4.40
N LYS A 39 -4.52 -2.29 -4.98
CA LYS A 39 -5.85 -2.89 -4.75
C LYS A 39 -6.01 -3.34 -3.31
N VAL A 40 -5.03 -4.07 -2.78
CA VAL A 40 -5.09 -4.61 -1.42
C VAL A 40 -4.91 -3.48 -0.40
N TYR A 41 -3.96 -2.57 -0.64
CA TYR A 41 -3.67 -1.44 0.22
C TYR A 41 -4.90 -0.56 0.46
N ILE A 42 -5.67 -0.21 -0.58
CA ILE A 42 -6.90 0.59 -0.40
C ILE A 42 -7.90 -0.16 0.48
N LYS A 43 -8.15 -1.45 0.20
CA LYS A 43 -9.10 -2.26 0.97
C LYS A 43 -8.67 -2.40 2.43
N HIS A 44 -7.38 -2.60 2.66
CA HIS A 44 -6.77 -2.69 3.98
C HIS A 44 -6.96 -1.39 4.76
N LEU A 45 -6.73 -0.22 4.15
CA LEU A 45 -6.98 1.06 4.83
C LEU A 45 -8.46 1.31 5.08
N GLN A 46 -9.34 0.87 4.16
CA GLN A 46 -10.80 0.99 4.29
C GLN A 46 -11.35 0.19 5.46
N SER A 47 -10.77 -0.99 5.76
CA SER A 47 -11.18 -1.81 6.90
C SER A 47 -10.73 -1.25 8.26
N MET A 48 -9.79 -0.29 8.25
CA MET A 48 -9.29 0.34 9.47
C MET A 48 -10.07 1.59 9.88
N GLY A 49 -10.16 1.78 11.21
CA GLY A 49 -10.52 3.06 11.81
C GLY A 49 -9.47 4.15 11.56
N ARG A 50 -9.89 5.41 11.72
CA ARG A 50 -9.09 6.61 11.38
C ARG A 50 -7.70 6.63 12.01
N GLU A 51 -7.57 6.31 13.29
CA GLU A 51 -6.29 6.39 14.01
C GLU A 51 -5.32 5.29 13.60
N ALA A 52 -5.81 4.06 13.40
CA ALA A 52 -4.99 2.95 12.89
C ALA A 52 -4.49 3.25 11.46
N ARG A 53 -5.36 3.81 10.62
CA ARG A 53 -5.02 4.18 9.24
C ARG A 53 -3.84 5.14 9.15
N LYS A 54 -3.70 6.08 10.09
CA LYS A 54 -2.58 7.05 10.11
C LYS A 54 -1.22 6.37 10.20
N LYS A 55 -1.12 5.23 10.91
CA LYS A 55 0.13 4.46 11.07
C LYS A 55 0.42 3.52 9.90
N ARG A 56 -0.52 3.39 8.97
CA ARG A 56 -0.45 2.46 7.83
C ARG A 56 -0.47 3.21 6.51
N THR A 57 -0.20 4.52 6.53
CA THR A 57 -0.04 5.31 5.30
C THR A 57 1.25 4.93 4.58
N ILE A 58 1.38 5.34 3.31
CA ILE A 58 2.55 5.02 2.47
C ILE A 58 3.84 5.58 3.06
N GLU A 59 3.78 6.70 3.78
CA GLU A 59 4.94 7.32 4.45
C GLU A 59 5.54 6.43 5.52
N HIS A 60 4.73 5.56 6.14
CA HIS A 60 5.16 4.60 7.13
C HIS A 60 5.61 3.27 6.52
N ILE A 61 5.56 3.11 5.19
CA ILE A 61 6.05 1.89 4.54
C ILE A 61 7.56 2.00 4.37
N ASP A 62 8.29 1.12 5.04
CA ASP A 62 9.73 1.06 4.93
C ASP A 62 10.16 0.39 3.61
N SER A 63 9.61 -0.79 3.31
CA SER A 63 9.94 -1.53 2.09
C SER A 63 8.79 -2.44 1.65
N ILE A 64 8.79 -2.81 0.37
CA ILE A 64 7.88 -3.82 -0.17
C ILE A 64 8.71 -4.85 -0.91
N VAL A 65 8.52 -6.13 -0.55
CA VAL A 65 9.25 -7.25 -1.13
C VAL A 65 8.26 -8.24 -1.72
N TRP A 66 8.49 -8.66 -2.96
CA TRP A 66 7.75 -9.76 -3.56
C TRP A 66 8.25 -11.10 -3.05
N ASP A 67 7.36 -11.90 -2.47
CA ASP A 67 7.62 -13.31 -2.13
C ASP A 67 7.07 -14.20 -3.26
N SER A 68 7.97 -14.70 -4.10
CA SER A 68 7.61 -15.57 -5.22
C SER A 68 7.07 -16.93 -4.79
N LYS A 69 7.46 -17.44 -3.62
CA LYS A 69 6.95 -18.72 -3.08
C LYS A 69 5.52 -18.57 -2.58
N GLY A 70 5.24 -17.46 -1.89
CA GLY A 70 3.91 -17.15 -1.36
C GLY A 70 2.97 -16.45 -2.36
N ALA A 71 3.47 -16.04 -3.52
CA ALA A 71 2.76 -15.20 -4.49
C ALA A 71 2.11 -13.97 -3.84
N CYS A 72 2.82 -13.32 -2.92
CA CYS A 72 2.34 -12.20 -2.13
C CYS A 72 3.40 -11.10 -1.99
N LEU A 73 2.95 -9.89 -1.68
CA LEU A 73 3.83 -8.78 -1.31
C LEU A 73 3.93 -8.72 0.21
N LYS A 74 5.14 -8.63 0.73
CA LYS A 74 5.39 -8.29 2.14
C LYS A 74 5.60 -6.80 2.22
N VAL A 75 4.72 -6.11 2.94
CA VAL A 75 4.78 -4.66 3.16
C VAL A 75 5.26 -4.43 4.59
N TYR A 76 6.48 -3.93 4.72
CA TYR A 76 7.10 -3.64 6.01
C TYR A 76 6.87 -2.18 6.37
N TYR A 77 6.49 -1.92 7.62
CA TYR A 77 6.28 -0.59 8.17
C TYR A 77 7.45 -0.17 9.07
N ASP A 78 7.57 1.13 9.28
CA ASP A 78 8.64 1.76 10.09
C ASP A 78 8.57 1.43 11.59
N ASP A 79 7.42 0.94 12.07
CA ASP A 79 7.22 0.43 13.43
C ASP A 79 7.65 -1.03 13.62
N GLY A 80 8.18 -1.67 12.57
CA GLY A 80 8.63 -3.05 12.57
C GLY A 80 7.51 -4.07 12.32
N GLU A 81 6.26 -3.64 12.17
CA GLU A 81 5.19 -4.51 11.71
C GLU A 81 5.24 -4.74 10.20
N PHE A 82 4.65 -5.84 9.75
CA PHE A 82 4.50 -6.11 8.33
C PHE A 82 3.21 -6.85 8.05
N VAL A 83 2.75 -6.76 6.81
CA VAL A 83 1.53 -7.42 6.33
C VAL A 83 1.79 -8.05 4.97
N HIS A 84 1.17 -9.21 4.72
CA HIS A 84 1.18 -9.84 3.41
C HIS A 84 0.00 -9.37 2.58
N TYR A 85 0.21 -8.96 1.34
CA TYR A 85 -0.84 -8.67 0.35
C TYR A 85 -0.86 -9.74 -0.73
N THR A 86 -1.97 -10.45 -0.86
CA THR A 86 -2.12 -11.54 -1.82
C THR A 86 -2.68 -11.05 -3.16
N LYS A 87 -2.44 -11.79 -4.23
CA LYS A 87 -3.07 -11.53 -5.54
C LYS A 87 -4.61 -11.60 -5.49
N ALA A 88 -5.18 -12.32 -4.52
CA ALA A 88 -6.62 -12.40 -4.31
C ALA A 88 -7.23 -11.11 -3.73
N GLY A 89 -6.40 -10.15 -3.30
CA GLY A 89 -6.87 -8.92 -2.68
C GLY A 89 -7.07 -9.04 -1.17
N GLU A 90 -6.46 -10.04 -0.54
CA GLU A 90 -6.53 -10.32 0.90
C GLU A 90 -5.24 -9.91 1.59
N TRP A 91 -5.30 -9.76 2.92
CA TRP A 91 -4.15 -9.47 3.75
C TRP A 91 -4.14 -10.27 5.06
N TYR A 92 -2.95 -10.58 5.58
CA TYR A 92 -2.72 -11.23 6.87
C TYR A 92 -1.34 -10.92 7.45
#